data_AF-A0A7K9TZ10-F1
#
_entry.id   AF-A0A7K9TZ10-F1
#
_cell.length_a   1.000
_cell.length_b   1.000
_cell.length_c   1.000
_cell.angle_alpha   90.00
_cell.angle_beta   90.00
_cell.angle_gamma   90.00
#
_symmetry.space_group_name_H-M   'P 1'
#
loop_
_entity.id
_entity.type
_entity.pdbx_description
1 polymer ?
#
loop_
_entity_poly.entity_id
_entity_poly.type
_entity_poly.pdbx_seq_one_letter_code
_entity_poly.pdbx_strand_id
1 'polypeptide(L)'
;RRLSPNSFFNPHRSFLGTGNYDINVIMGALQSLELVGIWWDKRRSLERLVLDQILGFILNVPSPVSLGSLTLPLRRKHWLAVRQHRGTYYNLDSKLRTPAAIGGEAELRAFLQDFLSRGLCEVFVVVERDVEEAGSWLRPD
;
A
#
# COMPACT_ATOMS: atom_id res chain seq x y z
N ARG A 1 12.36 -19.37 18.25
CA ARG A 1 12.44 -20.82 17.94
C ARG A 1 11.21 -21.49 18.57
N ARG A 2 10.46 -22.29 17.79
CA ARG A 2 9.15 -22.95 18.03
C ARG A 2 7.90 -22.16 17.62
N LEU A 3 7.56 -22.26 16.33
CA LEU A 3 6.18 -22.28 15.84
C LEU A 3 5.97 -23.67 15.21
N SER A 4 5.16 -24.47 15.90
CA SER A 4 4.53 -25.78 15.57
C SER A 4 5.35 -26.95 14.96
N PRO A 5 5.33 -28.13 15.60
CA PRO A 5 5.77 -29.38 15.00
C PRO A 5 4.71 -29.96 14.05
N ASN A 6 5.16 -30.53 12.93
CA ASN A 6 4.42 -31.42 12.03
C ASN A 6 3.05 -30.94 11.52
N SER A 7 3.07 -30.17 10.42
CA SER A 7 2.07 -30.33 9.35
C SER A 7 2.68 -29.88 8.03
N PHE A 8 2.70 -30.76 7.03
CA PHE A 8 3.31 -30.56 5.71
C PHE A 8 2.55 -29.54 4.82
N PHE A 9 1.61 -28.78 5.37
CA PHE A 9 0.85 -27.75 4.66
C PHE A 9 0.77 -26.47 5.50
N ASN A 10 1.47 -25.43 5.06
CA ASN A 10 1.38 -24.09 5.65
C ASN A 10 0.30 -23.28 4.92
N PRO A 11 -0.87 -23.01 5.53
CA PRO A 11 -1.96 -22.26 4.90
C PRO A 11 -1.62 -20.78 4.63
N HIS A 12 -0.51 -20.28 5.16
CA HIS A 12 -0.01 -18.92 4.90
C HIS A 12 1.05 -18.85 3.80
N ARG A 13 1.29 -19.95 3.07
CA ARG A 13 2.21 -19.97 1.92
C ARG A 13 1.46 -20.44 0.69
N SER A 14 1.24 -19.54 -0.27
CA SER A 14 0.73 -19.95 -1.58
C SER A 14 1.70 -20.98 -2.19
N PHE A 15 1.18 -22.16 -2.51
CA PHE A 15 1.90 -23.33 -3.03
C PHE A 15 2.65 -23.09 -4.36
N LEU A 16 2.59 -21.85 -4.91
CA LEU A 16 3.20 -21.45 -6.18
C LEU A 16 4.12 -20.22 -6.08
N GLY A 17 4.55 -19.79 -4.88
CA GLY A 17 5.57 -18.75 -4.75
C GLY A 17 5.17 -17.36 -5.27
N THR A 18 3.88 -17.11 -5.50
CA THR A 18 3.35 -15.79 -5.86
C THR A 18 2.99 -15.03 -4.58
N GLY A 19 3.70 -13.94 -4.30
CA GLY A 19 3.61 -13.10 -3.10
C GLY A 19 2.23 -12.47 -2.81
N ASN A 20 1.24 -13.28 -2.46
CA ASN A 20 0.04 -12.85 -1.75
C ASN A 20 0.35 -12.79 -0.25
N TYR A 21 1.22 -11.86 0.15
CA TYR A 21 1.36 -11.57 1.57
C TYR A 21 0.05 -10.95 2.05
N ASP A 22 -0.51 -11.56 3.09
CA ASP A 22 -1.61 -10.98 3.85
C ASP A 22 -1.14 -9.61 4.40
N ILE A 23 -2.02 -8.61 4.38
CA ILE A 23 -1.72 -7.27 4.91
C ILE A 23 -1.15 -7.32 6.34
N ASN A 24 -1.50 -8.34 7.12
CA ASN A 24 -0.94 -8.58 8.45
C ASN A 24 0.59 -8.70 8.48
N VAL A 25 1.20 -9.20 7.40
CA VAL A 25 2.67 -9.26 7.28
C VAL A 25 3.26 -7.87 7.10
N ILE A 26 2.62 -7.03 6.27
CA ILE A 26 3.02 -5.64 6.07
C ILE A 26 2.85 -4.87 7.40
N MET A 27 1.73 -5.05 8.08
CA MET A 27 1.49 -4.42 9.38
C MET A 27 2.53 -4.85 10.43
N GLY A 28 2.85 -6.14 10.52
CA GLY A 28 3.89 -6.63 11.43
C GLY A 28 5.28 -6.06 11.13
N ALA A 29 5.62 -5.90 9.84
CA ALA A 29 6.88 -5.28 9.43
C ALA A 29 6.94 -3.77 9.70
N LEU A 30 5.83 -3.06 9.53
CA LEU A 30 5.75 -1.65 9.91
C LEU A 30 5.90 -1.48 11.44
N GLN A 31 5.23 -2.33 12.21
CA GLN A 31 5.29 -2.29 13.68
C GLN A 31 6.70 -2.51 14.22
N SER A 32 7.51 -3.39 13.60
CA SER A 32 8.91 -3.60 14.02
C SER A 32 9.82 -2.40 13.74
N LEU A 33 9.33 -1.39 13.01
CA LEU A 33 10.01 -0.15 12.70
C LEU A 33 9.34 1.07 13.39
N GLU A 34 8.46 0.83 14.37
CA GLU A 34 7.68 1.88 15.05
C GLU A 34 6.77 2.69 14.09
N LEU A 35 6.41 2.08 12.97
CA LEU A 35 5.49 2.64 11.98
C LEU A 35 4.12 1.98 12.07
N VAL A 36 3.10 2.69 11.60
CA VAL A 36 1.74 2.19 11.54
C VAL A 36 1.11 2.43 10.18
N GLY A 37 0.41 1.41 9.69
CA GLY A 37 -0.35 1.47 8.44
C GLY A 37 -1.84 1.61 8.74
N ILE A 38 -2.39 2.79 8.48
CA ILE A 38 -3.78 3.16 8.77
C ILE A 38 -4.62 2.95 7.51
N TRP A 39 -5.75 2.26 7.64
CA TRP A 39 -6.70 2.13 6.54
C TRP A 39 -7.36 3.47 6.22
N TRP A 40 -7.20 3.94 4.98
CA TRP A 40 -7.90 5.13 4.52
C TRP A 40 -9.38 4.84 4.26
N ASP A 41 -10.26 5.63 4.88
CA ASP A 41 -11.68 5.61 4.58
C ASP A 41 -11.94 6.34 3.25
N LYS A 42 -12.21 5.56 2.20
CA LYS A 42 -12.44 6.06 0.82
C LYS A 42 -13.62 7.03 0.70
N ARG A 43 -14.48 7.13 1.71
CA ARG A 43 -15.61 8.07 1.77
C ARG A 43 -15.17 9.47 2.18
N ARG A 44 -13.97 9.63 2.75
CA ARG A 44 -13.41 10.91 3.17
C ARG A 44 -12.68 11.58 2.00
N SER A 45 -12.69 12.92 1.99
CA SER A 45 -11.89 13.69 1.03
C SER A 45 -10.40 13.53 1.31
N LEU A 46 -9.61 13.33 0.26
CA LEU A 46 -8.14 13.27 0.32
C LEU A 46 -7.51 14.61 0.76
N GLU A 47 -8.26 15.72 0.70
CA GLU A 47 -7.82 17.03 1.21
C GLU A 47 -7.66 17.06 2.74
N ARG A 48 -8.20 16.05 3.42
CA ARG A 48 -8.04 15.89 4.88
C ARG A 48 -6.71 15.27 5.27
N LEU A 49 -5.96 14.68 4.33
CA LEU A 49 -4.64 14.14 4.61
C LEU A 49 -3.66 15.29 4.87
N VAL A 50 -3.01 15.27 6.02
CA VAL A 50 -1.87 16.14 6.33
C VAL A 50 -0.61 15.45 5.81
N LEU A 51 -0.27 15.71 4.55
CA LEU A 51 0.76 14.96 3.82
C LEU A 51 2.16 15.06 4.45
N ASP A 52 2.46 16.17 5.13
CA ASP A 52 3.74 16.36 5.85
C ASP A 52 3.93 15.39 7.03
N GLN A 53 2.84 14.87 7.58
CA GLN A 53 2.86 13.89 8.68
C GLN A 53 2.90 12.44 8.17
N ILE A 54 2.88 12.24 6.85
CA ILE A 54 2.72 10.93 6.22
C ILE A 54 4.04 10.52 5.55
N LEU A 55 4.61 9.39 5.99
CA LEU A 55 5.83 8.84 5.41
C LEU A 55 5.63 8.32 3.99
N GLY A 56 4.44 7.77 3.72
CA GLY A 56 4.08 7.26 2.40
C GLY A 56 2.77 6.50 2.41
N PHE A 57 2.50 5.83 1.31
CA PHE A 57 1.27 5.07 1.10
C PHE A 57 1.58 3.68 0.59
N ILE A 58 0.74 2.72 0.97
CA ILE A 58 0.73 1.37 0.40
C ILE A 58 -0.65 1.16 -0.21
N LEU A 59 -0.70 0.81 -1.49
CA LEU A 59 -1.94 0.60 -2.22
C LEU A 59 -2.09 -0.88 -2.56
N ASN A 60 -3.31 -1.39 -2.39
CA ASN A 60 -3.71 -2.70 -2.89
C ASN A 60 -4.54 -2.51 -4.15
N VAL A 61 -3.95 -2.74 -5.32
CA VAL A 61 -4.60 -2.46 -6.61
C VAL A 61 -4.94 -3.76 -7.34
N PRO A 62 -6.04 -3.81 -8.10
CA PRO A 62 -6.29 -4.93 -9.00
C PRO A 62 -5.27 -4.88 -10.14
N SER A 63 -4.64 -6.02 -10.43
CA SER A 63 -3.59 -6.08 -11.44
C SER A 63 -3.75 -7.30 -12.33
N PRO A 64 -3.65 -7.14 -13.67
CA PRO A 64 -3.72 -8.27 -14.59
C PRO A 64 -2.63 -9.30 -14.33
N VAL A 65 -2.96 -10.57 -14.54
CA VAL A 65 -1.98 -11.66 -14.55
C VAL A 65 -1.44 -11.83 -15.97
N SER A 66 -0.13 -11.74 -16.14
CA SER A 66 0.55 -12.02 -17.39
C SER A 66 1.21 -13.41 -17.35
N LEU A 67 1.09 -14.16 -18.45
CA LEU A 67 1.82 -15.39 -18.70
C LEU A 67 2.56 -15.22 -20.04
N GLY A 68 3.87 -14.96 -19.97
CA GLY A 68 4.64 -14.54 -21.14
C GLY A 68 4.10 -13.23 -21.72
N SER A 69 3.80 -13.21 -23.02
CA SER A 69 3.18 -12.08 -23.73
C SER A 69 1.65 -12.02 -23.60
N LEU A 70 1.00 -13.06 -23.04
CA LEU A 70 -0.46 -13.11 -22.92
C LEU A 70 -0.93 -12.51 -21.60
N THR A 71 -1.90 -11.61 -21.66
CA THR A 71 -2.62 -11.11 -20.48
C THR A 71 -3.85 -11.97 -20.25
N LEU A 72 -3.91 -12.66 -19.11
CA LEU A 72 -5.04 -13.49 -18.74
C LEU A 72 -6.22 -12.62 -18.27
N PRO A 73 -7.48 -13.05 -18.46
CA PRO A 73 -8.68 -12.35 -17.97
C PRO A 73 -8.87 -12.51 -16.45
N LEU A 74 -7.78 -12.68 -15.69
CA LEU A 74 -7.76 -12.79 -14.23
C LEU A 74 -7.05 -11.57 -13.64
N ARG A 75 -7.66 -10.98 -12.62
CA ARG A 75 -7.07 -9.90 -11.83
C ARG A 75 -6.64 -10.45 -10.49
N ARG A 76 -5.40 -10.17 -10.08
CA ARG A 76 -4.90 -10.43 -8.73
C ARG A 76 -4.67 -9.13 -7.99
N LYS A 77 -4.75 -9.17 -6.66
CA LYS A 77 -4.30 -8.07 -5.81
C LYS A 77 -2.79 -7.86 -6.00
N HIS A 78 -2.38 -6.60 -5.98
CA HIS A 78 -0.99 -6.19 -6.17
C HIS A 78 -0.68 -5.02 -5.24
N TRP A 79 0.40 -5.16 -4.48
CA TRP A 79 0.84 -4.13 -3.56
C TRP A 79 1.85 -3.21 -4.27
N LEU A 80 1.61 -1.91 -4.20
CA LEU A 80 2.57 -0.90 -4.61
C LEU A 80 2.74 0.14 -3.50
N ALA A 81 3.92 0.75 -3.44
CA ALA A 81 4.22 1.81 -2.50
C ALA A 81 4.31 3.15 -3.22
N VAL A 82 3.92 4.21 -2.52
CA VAL A 82 4.13 5.60 -2.94
C VAL A 82 4.89 6.32 -1.85
N ARG A 83 5.94 7.05 -2.21
CA ARG A 83 6.77 7.79 -1.23
C ARG A 83 7.27 9.10 -1.82
N GLN A 84 7.38 10.10 -0.97
CA GLN A 84 8.01 11.38 -1.31
C GLN A 84 9.55 11.27 -1.23
N HIS A 85 10.22 11.85 -2.20
CA HIS A 85 11.66 12.10 -2.15
C HIS A 85 11.94 13.48 -2.75
N ARG A 86 12.60 14.35 -1.97
CA ARG A 86 12.98 15.72 -2.38
C ARG A 86 11.81 16.52 -2.99
N GLY A 87 10.65 16.48 -2.34
CA GLY A 87 9.45 17.22 -2.76
C GLY A 87 8.62 16.56 -3.86
N THR A 88 9.08 15.46 -4.46
CA THR A 88 8.33 14.73 -5.50
C THR A 88 7.89 13.36 -4.98
N TYR A 89 6.62 13.00 -5.20
CA TYR A 89 6.09 11.68 -4.95
C TYR A 89 6.41 10.74 -6.11
N TYR A 90 6.77 9.51 -5.77
CA TYR A 90 7.09 8.47 -6.73
C TYR A 90 6.21 7.24 -6.52
N ASN A 91 5.72 6.69 -7.62
CA ASN A 91 5.18 5.34 -7.68
C ASN A 91 6.35 4.34 -7.69
N LEU A 92 6.41 3.52 -6.65
CA LEU A 92 7.42 2.48 -6.43
C LEU A 92 6.86 1.09 -6.71
N ASP A 93 5.91 0.98 -7.63
CA ASP A 93 5.40 -0.30 -8.11
C ASP A 93 6.56 -1.17 -8.65
N SER A 94 6.72 -2.36 -8.06
CA SER A 94 7.73 -3.36 -8.44
C SER A 94 7.61 -3.88 -9.87
N LYS A 95 6.48 -3.63 -10.55
CA LYS A 95 6.30 -3.95 -11.98
C LYS A 95 6.92 -2.91 -12.92
N LEU A 96 7.23 -1.72 -12.41
CA LEU A 96 7.92 -0.70 -13.19
C LEU A 96 9.42 -1.02 -13.26
N ARG A 97 10.05 -0.67 -14.38
CA ARG A 97 11.52 -0.81 -14.53
C ARG A 97 12.28 0.15 -13.63
N THR A 98 11.68 1.31 -13.35
CA THR A 98 12.24 2.40 -12.54
C THR A 98 11.11 3.09 -11.78
N PRO A 99 11.40 3.75 -10.64
CA PRO A 99 10.43 4.62 -9.97
C PRO A 99 9.81 5.63 -10.96
N ALA A 100 8.48 5.72 -10.97
CA ALA A 100 7.78 6.67 -11.82
C ALA A 100 7.39 7.91 -11.00
N ALA A 101 7.80 9.09 -11.44
CA ALA A 101 7.41 10.34 -10.79
C ALA A 101 5.90 10.56 -10.94
N ILE A 102 5.23 10.85 -9.83
CA ILE A 102 3.82 11.26 -9.79
C ILE A 102 3.73 12.78 -9.87
N GLY A 103 4.54 13.49 -9.07
CA GLY A 103 4.53 14.95 -8.98
C GLY A 103 4.52 15.45 -7.55
N GLY A 104 3.94 16.62 -7.31
CA GLY A 104 3.76 17.20 -5.98
C GLY A 104 2.50 16.66 -5.30
N GLU A 105 2.03 17.40 -4.31
CA GLU A 105 0.87 16.98 -3.52
C GLU A 105 -0.44 16.92 -4.32
N ALA A 106 -0.65 17.88 -5.23
CA ALA A 106 -1.87 17.92 -6.05
C ALA A 106 -1.94 16.71 -6.99
N GLU A 107 -0.82 16.38 -7.63
CA GLU A 107 -0.70 15.21 -8.48
C GLU A 107 -0.84 13.91 -7.69
N LEU A 108 -0.31 13.84 -6.46
CA LEU A 108 -0.52 12.71 -5.57
C LEU A 108 -2.00 12.52 -5.26
N ARG A 109 -2.72 13.58 -4.89
CA ARG A 109 -4.16 13.50 -4.58
C ARG A 109 -4.94 13.01 -5.79
N ALA A 110 -4.66 13.52 -6.99
CA ALA A 110 -5.26 13.06 -8.23
C ALA A 110 -4.95 11.58 -8.51
N PHE A 111 -3.70 11.16 -8.30
CA PHE A 111 -3.26 9.77 -8.45
C PHE A 111 -4.04 8.83 -7.52
N LEU A 112 -4.12 9.15 -6.23
CA LEU A 112 -4.88 8.36 -5.25
C LEU A 112 -6.38 8.34 -5.58
N GLN A 113 -6.94 9.47 -6.02
CA GLN A 113 -8.36 9.59 -6.38
C GLN A 113 -8.72 8.69 -7.56
N ASP A 114 -7.85 8.57 -8.58
CA ASP A 114 -8.06 7.65 -9.71
C ASP A 114 -8.17 6.20 -9.22
N PHE A 115 -7.28 5.76 -8.34
CA PHE A 115 -7.36 4.42 -7.75
C PHE A 115 -8.61 4.19 -6.92
N LEU A 116 -8.99 5.16 -6.08
CA LEU A 116 -10.18 5.08 -5.23
C LEU A 116 -11.47 5.03 -6.04
N SER A 117 -11.57 5.82 -7.12
CA SER A 117 -12.76 5.88 -7.99
C SER A 117 -13.08 4.57 -8.69
N ARG A 118 -12.08 3.72 -8.92
CA ARG A 118 -12.23 2.39 -9.54
C ARG A 118 -12.83 1.35 -8.58
N GLY A 119 -13.01 1.68 -7.30
CA GLY A 119 -13.70 0.88 -6.28
C GLY A 119 -12.93 -0.33 -5.73
N LEU A 120 -12.01 -0.89 -6.52
CA LEU A 120 -11.26 -2.10 -6.19
C LEU A 120 -9.89 -1.85 -5.52
N CYS A 121 -9.56 -0.60 -5.17
CA CYS A 121 -8.29 -0.25 -4.54
C CYS A 121 -8.41 0.00 -3.04
N GLU A 122 -7.56 -0.59 -2.22
CA GLU A 122 -7.41 -0.25 -0.80
C GLU A 122 -6.18 0.66 -0.64
N VAL A 123 -6.24 1.66 0.24
CA VAL A 123 -5.13 2.59 0.49
C VAL A 123 -4.80 2.57 1.97
N PHE A 124 -3.52 2.41 2.26
CA PHE A 124 -2.95 2.48 3.59
C PHE A 124 -2.08 3.73 3.68
N VAL A 125 -2.31 4.52 4.70
CA VAL A 125 -1.49 5.68 5.07
C VAL A 125 -0.44 5.20 6.05
N VAL A 126 0.84 5.37 5.73
CA VAL A 126 1.94 4.96 6.61
C VAL A 126 2.47 6.16 7.36
N VAL A 127 2.42 6.10 8.69
CA VAL A 127 2.84 7.17 9.60
C VAL A 127 3.72 6.62 10.72
N GLU A 128 4.39 7.50 11.44
CA GLU A 128 5.03 7.17 12.71
C GLU A 128 3.98 6.90 13.80
N ARG A 129 4.33 6.11 14.82
CA ARG A 129 3.39 5.70 15.88
C ARG A 129 2.81 6.89 16.65
N ASP A 130 3.64 7.88 16.98
CA ASP A 130 3.23 9.10 17.68
C ASP A 130 2.25 9.95 16.86
N VAL A 131 2.45 10.01 15.54
CA VAL A 131 1.52 10.65 14.59
C VAL A 131 0.17 9.96 14.58
N GLU A 132 0.13 8.62 14.61
CA GLU A 132 -1.12 7.87 14.76
C GLU A 132 -1.82 8.19 16.09
N GLU A 133 -1.09 8.10 17.20
CA GLU A 133 -1.62 8.33 18.55
C GLU A 133 -2.17 9.75 18.72
N ALA A 134 -1.50 10.75 18.13
CA ALA A 134 -1.95 12.15 18.12
C ALA A 134 -3.08 12.43 17.10
N GLY A 135 -3.29 11.54 16.12
CA GLY A 135 -4.23 11.75 15.02
C GLY A 135 -3.86 12.89 14.07
N SER A 136 -2.60 13.36 14.09
CA SER A 136 -2.15 14.56 13.39
C SER A 136 -2.05 14.40 11.85
N TRP A 137 -2.13 13.16 11.36
CA TRP A 137 -2.20 12.83 9.94
C TRP A 137 -3.54 13.18 9.28
N LEU A 138 -4.58 13.45 10.07
CA LEU A 138 -5.94 13.74 9.60
C LEU A 138 -6.41 15.11 10.07
N ARG A 139 -6.89 15.94 9.14
CA ARG A 139 -7.55 17.21 9.48
C ARG A 139 -8.91 16.96 10.13
N PRO A 140 -9.27 17.71 11.20
CA PRO A 140 -10.60 17.65 11.80
C PRO A 140 -11.68 18.01 10.78
N ASP A 141 -12.92 17.58 11.07
CA ASP A 141 -14.10 17.91 10.28
C ASP A 141 -14.45 19.41 10.33
#